data_AF-A0A6A0GXU2-F1
#
_entry.id   AF-A0A6A0GXU2-F1
#
_cell.length_a   1.000
_cell.length_b   1.000
_cell.length_c   1.000
_cell.angle_alpha   90.00
_cell.angle_beta   90.00
_cell.angle_gamma   90.00
#
_symmetry.space_group_name_H-M   'P 1'
#
loop_
_entity.id
_entity.type
_entity.pdbx_description
1 polymer ?
#
loop_
_entity_poly.entity_id
_entity_poly.type
_entity_poly.pdbx_seq_one_letter_code
_entity_poly.pdbx_strand_id
1 'polypeptide(L)'
;MYFLNTTTAKASRRLGNAKIFRRALGAEPINKPIPDCAHFAFESDDYWRCFVRGWSGMGAHMCGTCKMAPDSDPMGVVTPRLNK
;
A
#
# COMPACT_ATOMS: atom_id res chain seq x y z
N MET A 1 13.78 -2.05 -2.02
CA MET A 1 12.68 -2.03 -3.03
C MET A 1 12.10 -3.42 -3.34
N TYR A 2 12.33 -4.45 -2.51
CA TYR A 2 11.92 -5.84 -2.80
C TYR A 2 10.66 -6.34 -2.06
N PHE A 3 9.94 -5.47 -1.34
CA PHE A 3 8.78 -5.89 -0.53
C PHE A 3 7.48 -5.18 -0.92
N LEU A 4 7.16 -5.15 -2.21
CA LEU A 4 5.79 -4.82 -2.62
C LEU A 4 4.90 -6.04 -2.33
N ASN A 5 4.36 -6.08 -1.11
CA ASN A 5 3.38 -7.07 -0.70
C ASN A 5 2.00 -6.72 -1.31
N THR A 6 1.41 -7.65 -2.05
CA THR A 6 0.12 -7.50 -2.73
C THR A 6 -1.08 -7.77 -1.82
N THR A 7 -0.85 -8.23 -0.59
CA THR A 7 -1.89 -8.64 0.37
C THR A 7 -2.89 -7.53 0.63
N THR A 8 -2.42 -6.30 0.84
CA THR A 8 -3.31 -5.15 1.10
C THR A 8 -4.23 -4.88 -0.09
N ALA A 9 -3.69 -4.87 -1.32
CA ALA A 9 -4.50 -4.65 -2.52
C ALA A 9 -5.57 -5.74 -2.70
N LYS A 10 -5.20 -7.01 -2.49
CA LYS A 10 -6.12 -8.16 -2.52
C LYS A 10 -7.19 -8.08 -1.41
N ALA A 11 -6.80 -7.67 -0.21
CA ALA A 11 -7.73 -7.48 0.91
C ALA A 11 -8.74 -6.36 0.63
N SER A 12 -8.27 -5.20 0.15
CA SER A 12 -9.14 -4.10 -0.28
C SER A 12 -10.11 -4.53 -1.37
N ARG A 13 -9.64 -5.29 -2.37
CA ARG A 13 -10.49 -5.84 -3.43
C ARG A 13 -11.57 -6.78 -2.88
N ARG A 14 -11.20 -7.69 -1.97
CA ARG A 14 -12.15 -8.61 -1.33
C ARG A 14 -13.21 -7.87 -0.51
N LEU A 15 -12.79 -6.85 0.25
CA LEU A 15 -13.71 -6.01 1.02
C LEU A 15 -14.68 -5.26 0.10
N GLY A 16 -14.17 -4.59 -0.93
CA GLY A 16 -14.99 -3.84 -1.88
C GLY A 16 -16.02 -4.70 -2.63
N ASN A 17 -15.74 -5.99 -2.83
CA ASN A 17 -16.65 -6.94 -3.47
C ASN A 17 -17.74 -7.51 -2.52
N ALA A 18 -17.75 -7.13 -1.24
CA ALA A 18 -18.73 -7.63 -0.29
C ALA A 18 -20.16 -7.24 -0.70
N LYS A 19 -21.12 -8.17 -0.50
CA LYS A 19 -22.53 -8.00 -0.92
C LYS A 19 -23.19 -6.76 -0.29
N ILE A 20 -22.73 -6.32 0.87
CA ILE A 20 -23.29 -5.16 1.56
C ILE A 20 -23.11 -3.87 0.76
N PHE A 21 -21.99 -3.69 0.06
CA PHE A 21 -21.75 -2.50 -0.75
C PHE A 21 -22.71 -2.42 -1.95
N ARG A 22 -23.01 -3.55 -2.60
CA ARG A 22 -24.07 -3.63 -3.62
C ARG A 22 -25.45 -3.31 -3.06
N ARG A 23 -25.81 -3.91 -1.93
CA ARG A 23 -27.17 -3.77 -1.34
C ARG A 23 -27.43 -2.37 -0.78
N ALA A 24 -26.45 -1.77 -0.12
CA ALA A 24 -26.62 -0.50 0.57
C ALA A 24 -26.35 0.71 -0.33
N LEU A 25 -25.46 0.59 -1.32
CA LEU A 25 -24.99 1.71 -2.13
C LEU A 25 -25.24 1.53 -3.64
N GLY A 26 -25.71 0.37 -4.10
CA GLY A 26 -25.78 0.07 -5.54
C GLY A 26 -24.41 0.03 -6.23
N ALA A 27 -23.32 -0.14 -5.46
CA ALA A 27 -21.97 -0.09 -5.98
C ALA A 27 -21.58 -1.37 -6.72
N GLU A 28 -20.98 -1.25 -7.91
CA GLU A 28 -20.46 -2.38 -8.68
C GLU A 28 -18.92 -2.45 -8.67
N PRO A 29 -18.34 -3.66 -8.58
CA PRO A 29 -16.89 -3.84 -8.66
C PRO A 29 -16.29 -3.30 -9.96
N ILE A 30 -15.18 -2.55 -9.85
CA ILE A 30 -14.37 -2.20 -11.02
C ILE A 30 -13.75 -3.48 -11.56
N ASN A 31 -14.08 -3.82 -12.82
CA ASN A 31 -13.59 -5.02 -13.51
C ASN A 31 -12.74 -4.69 -14.74
N LYS A 32 -12.42 -3.41 -14.95
CA LYS A 32 -11.55 -2.96 -16.04
C LYS A 32 -10.10 -2.93 -15.53
N PRO A 33 -9.19 -3.73 -16.11
CA PRO A 33 -7.77 -3.64 -15.75
C PRO A 33 -7.21 -2.25 -16.02
N ILE A 34 -6.24 -1.83 -15.20
CA ILE A 34 -5.44 -0.63 -15.52
C ILE A 34 -4.68 -0.88 -16.83
N PRO A 35 -4.76 0.03 -17.83
CA PRO A 35 -4.16 -0.17 -19.15
C PRO A 35 -2.68 -0.57 -19.09
N ASP A 36 -1.88 0.13 -18.28
CA ASP A 36 -0.44 -0.12 -18.17
C ASP A 36 -0.10 -1.49 -17.57
N CYS A 37 -1.04 -2.12 -16.87
CA CYS A 37 -0.88 -3.43 -16.25
C CYS A 37 -1.71 -4.54 -16.93
N ALA A 38 -2.42 -4.23 -18.01
CA ALA A 38 -3.37 -5.15 -18.66
C ALA A 38 -2.69 -6.35 -19.33
N HIS A 39 -1.37 -6.33 -19.51
CA HIS A 39 -0.58 -7.45 -20.01
C HIS A 39 -0.36 -8.56 -18.96
N PHE A 40 -0.68 -8.30 -17.68
CA PHE A 40 -0.73 -9.34 -16.64
C PHE A 40 -2.15 -9.88 -16.48
N ALA A 41 -2.26 -11.14 -16.02
CA ALA A 41 -3.56 -11.70 -15.63
C ALA A 41 -4.23 -10.83 -14.55
N PHE A 42 -5.49 -10.44 -14.77
CA PHE A 42 -6.21 -9.54 -13.87
C PHE A 42 -6.26 -10.10 -12.45
N GLU A 43 -6.03 -9.24 -11.45
CA GLU A 43 -5.93 -9.57 -10.02
C GLU A 43 -4.80 -10.56 -9.62
N SER A 44 -3.90 -10.94 -10.54
CA SER A 44 -2.68 -11.68 -10.21
C SER A 44 -1.70 -10.86 -9.35
N ASP A 45 -0.72 -11.52 -8.75
CA ASP A 45 0.32 -10.81 -8.00
C ASP A 45 1.15 -9.86 -8.89
N ASP A 46 1.41 -10.24 -10.13
CA ASP A 46 2.16 -9.38 -11.06
C ASP A 46 1.33 -8.16 -11.50
N TYR A 47 0.02 -8.35 -11.70
CA TYR A 47 -0.91 -7.23 -11.91
C TYR A 47 -0.87 -6.26 -10.73
N TRP A 48 -0.98 -6.75 -9.49
CA TRP A 48 -0.95 -5.89 -8.31
C TRP A 48 0.41 -5.24 -8.05
N ARG A 49 1.52 -5.90 -8.35
CA ARG A 49 2.86 -5.28 -8.29
C ARG A 49 3.00 -4.15 -9.30
N CYS A 50 2.52 -4.35 -10.54
CA CYS A 50 2.47 -3.30 -11.55
C CYS A 50 1.60 -2.13 -11.08
N PHE A 51 0.38 -2.43 -10.61
CA PHE A 51 -0.56 -1.43 -10.10
C PHE A 51 0.08 -0.56 -9.01
N VAL A 52 0.67 -1.18 -7.98
CA VAL A 52 1.27 -0.44 -6.86
C VAL A 52 2.45 0.43 -7.33
N ARG A 53 3.22 0.01 -8.34
CA ARG A 53 4.32 0.85 -8.85
C ARG A 53 3.83 2.06 -9.64
N GLY A 54 2.82 1.89 -10.49
CA GLY A 54 2.34 2.95 -11.38
C GLY A 54 1.32 3.89 -10.75
N TRP A 55 0.57 3.42 -9.75
CA TRP A 55 -0.61 4.12 -9.21
C TRP A 55 -0.52 4.48 -7.72
N SER A 56 0.58 4.16 -7.04
CA SER A 56 0.76 4.62 -5.66
C SER A 56 1.03 6.11 -5.61
N GLY A 57 0.31 6.81 -4.71
CA GLY A 57 0.55 8.20 -4.37
C GLY A 57 1.21 8.37 -2.99
N MET A 58 1.68 9.58 -2.70
CA MET A 58 2.23 9.91 -1.39
C MET A 58 1.14 10.44 -0.45
N GLY A 59 1.00 9.82 0.73
CA GLY A 59 0.05 10.25 1.76
C GLY A 59 0.47 11.45 2.60
N ALA A 60 1.54 12.17 2.23
CA ALA A 60 2.10 13.33 2.94
C ALA A 60 2.48 13.15 4.43
N HIS A 61 2.63 11.90 4.91
CA HIS A 61 3.09 11.59 6.27
C HIS A 61 4.59 11.26 6.31
N MET A 62 5.43 12.19 5.88
CA MET A 62 6.88 12.00 5.95
C MET A 62 7.34 12.07 7.40
N CYS A 63 8.01 11.03 7.88
CA CYS A 63 8.52 10.94 9.24
C CYS A 63 9.86 10.18 9.26
N GLY A 64 10.55 10.20 10.41
CA GLY A 64 11.76 9.40 10.62
C GLY A 64 13.07 10.03 10.12
N THR A 65 13.08 11.29 9.69
CA THR A 65 14.32 12.01 9.31
C THR A 65 15.29 12.18 10.49
N CYS A 66 14.76 12.33 11.71
CA CYS A 66 15.51 12.27 12.97
C CYS A 66 15.03 11.06 13.79
N LYS A 67 15.53 9.87 13.46
CA LYS A 67 15.13 8.62 14.11
C LYS A 67 15.42 8.67 15.62
N MET A 68 14.39 8.47 16.43
CA MET A 68 14.53 8.22 17.87
C MET A 68 14.91 6.74 18.09
N ALA A 69 16.03 6.48 18.75
CA ALA A 69 16.57 5.13 18.91
C ALA A 69 17.36 4.98 20.22
N PRO A 70 17.60 3.75 20.71
CA PRO A 70 18.54 3.51 21.82
C PRO A 70 19.98 3.79 21.40
N ASP A 71 20.87 4.02 22.38
CA ASP A 71 22.29 4.34 22.15
C ASP A 71 23.06 3.23 21.40
N SER A 72 22.53 2.01 21.40
CA SER A 72 23.09 0.86 20.67
C SER A 72 22.73 0.84 19.18
N ASP A 73 21.79 1.68 18.74
CA ASP A 73 21.38 1.76 17.33
C ASP A 73 22.23 2.80 16.60
N PRO A 74 23.16 2.38 15.72
CA PRO A 74 24.09 3.30 15.06
C PRO A 74 23.40 4.23 14.05
N MET A 75 22.12 4.02 13.73
CA MET A 75 21.33 4.88 12.85
C MET A 75 20.42 5.84 13.63
N GLY A 76 20.51 5.86 14.96
CA GLY A 76 19.80 6.81 15.82
C GLY A 76 20.27 8.25 15.62
N VAL A 77 19.33 9.19 15.65
CA VAL A 77 19.60 10.64 15.58
C VAL A 77 19.28 11.32 16.91
N VAL A 78 18.29 10.81 17.65
CA VAL A 78 17.94 11.29 18.98
C VAL A 78 17.66 10.14 19.95
N THR A 79 17.93 10.37 21.23
CA THR A 79 17.62 9.46 22.34
C THR A 79 16.10 9.45 22.65
N PRO A 80 15.60 8.55 23.52
CA PRO A 80 14.21 8.55 23.98
C PRO A 80 13.77 9.86 24.69
N ARG A 81 14.73 10.69 25.11
CA ARG A 81 14.48 12.03 25.67
C ARG A 81 14.64 13.16 24.65
N LEU A 82 14.72 12.82 23.36
CA LEU A 82 14.86 13.74 22.22
C LEU A 82 16.15 14.59 22.21
N ASN A 83 17.13 14.23 23.03
CA ASN A 83 18.47 14.79 22.96
C ASN A 83 19.23 14.11 21.82
N LYS A 84 20.12 14.86 21.16
CA LYS A 84 21.09 14.29 20.21
C LYS A 84 22.04 13.32 20.91
#